data_AF-A0A2Y9IR32-F1
#
_entry.id   AF-A0A2Y9IR32-F1
#
_cell.length_a   1.000
_cell.length_b   1.000
_cell.length_c   1.000
_cell.angle_alpha   90.00
_cell.angle_beta   90.00
_cell.angle_gamma   90.00
#
_symmetry.space_group_name_H-M   'P 1'
#
loop_
_entity.id
_entity.type
_entity.pdbx_description
1 polymer ?
#
loop_
_entity_poly.entity_id
_entity_poly.type
_entity_poly.pdbx_seq_one_letter_code
_entity_poly.pdbx_strand_id
1 'polypeptide(L)'
;MEPAERFLLDKLAYLQCAMGLLGSVLLRLLRSCYGRYASPGSAFRVPARAAWALQELPSLAVPLWVCTVTAAERLRRAPNRILLAMFLVHYAQR
;
A
#
# COMPACT_ATOMS: atom_id res chain seq x y z
N MET A 1 6.79 3.59 21.87
CA MET A 1 5.92 2.84 20.95
C MET A 1 5.14 1.91 21.83
N GLU A 2 3.82 2.09 21.87
CA GLU A 2 2.95 1.32 22.76
C GLU A 2 3.03 -0.18 22.41
N PRO A 3 2.96 -1.09 23.39
CA PRO A 3 3.06 -2.52 23.14
C PRO A 3 1.95 -3.03 22.20
N ALA A 4 0.75 -2.47 22.32
CA ALA A 4 -0.36 -2.77 21.42
C ALA A 4 -0.08 -2.33 19.98
N GLU A 5 0.51 -1.15 19.78
CA GLU A 5 0.91 -0.64 18.45
C GLU A 5 1.93 -1.57 17.80
N ARG A 6 2.98 -1.95 18.54
CA ARG A 6 4.00 -2.89 18.06
C ARG A 6 3.39 -4.22 17.61
N PHE A 7 2.51 -4.78 18.44
CA PHE A 7 1.85 -6.05 18.15
C PHE A 7 0.99 -5.99 16.89
N LEU A 8 0.27 -4.88 16.67
CA LEU A 8 -0.51 -4.68 15.45
C LEU A 8 0.39 -4.56 14.21
N LEU A 9 1.49 -3.82 14.31
CA LEU A 9 2.46 -3.68 13.21
C LEU A 9 3.08 -5.04 12.83
N ASP A 10 3.45 -5.85 13.82
CA ASP A 10 4.00 -7.20 13.59
C ASP A 10 2.97 -8.09 12.88
N LYS A 11 1.70 -8.07 13.33
CA LYS A 11 0.61 -8.81 12.65
C LYS A 11 0.41 -8.36 11.21
N LEU A 12 0.41 -7.05 10.96
CA LEU A 12 0.27 -6.51 9.60
C LEU A 12 1.45 -6.94 8.71
N ALA A 13 2.68 -6.93 9.23
CA ALA A 13 3.85 -7.40 8.50
C ALA A 13 3.72 -8.89 8.11
N TYR A 14 3.33 -9.75 9.05
CA TYR A 14 3.10 -11.17 8.75
C TYR A 14 1.96 -11.39 7.76
N LEU A 15 0.87 -10.62 7.88
CA LEU A 15 -0.23 -10.66 6.93
C LEU A 15 0.23 -10.25 5.52
N GLN A 16 1.02 -9.20 5.38
CA GLN A 16 1.57 -8.78 4.09
C GLN A 16 2.44 -9.87 3.46
N CYS A 17 3.29 -10.54 4.24
CA CYS A 17 4.07 -11.68 3.78
C CYS A 17 3.17 -12.83 3.29
N ALA A 18 2.14 -13.19 4.06
CA ALA A 18 1.20 -14.24 3.70
C ALA A 18 0.41 -13.90 2.43
N MET A 19 -0.08 -12.66 2.30
CA MET A 19 -0.76 -12.18 1.11
C MET A 19 0.16 -12.14 -0.12
N GLY A 20 1.45 -11.80 0.07
CA GLY A 20 2.45 -11.84 -0.98
C GLY A 20 2.70 -13.26 -1.50
N LEU A 21 2.83 -14.24 -0.60
CA LEU A 21 2.97 -15.64 -0.97
C LEU A 21 1.72 -16.15 -1.71
N LEU A 22 0.54 -15.92 -1.14
CA LEU A 22 -0.74 -16.30 -1.74
C LEU A 22 -0.91 -15.66 -3.12
N GLY A 23 -0.66 -14.36 -3.24
CA GLY A 23 -0.70 -13.63 -4.51
C GLY A 23 0.25 -14.20 -5.56
N SER A 24 1.48 -14.56 -5.17
CA SER A 24 2.46 -15.19 -6.06
C SER A 24 1.97 -16.56 -6.59
N VAL A 25 1.39 -17.39 -5.72
CA VAL A 25 0.79 -18.68 -6.13
C VAL A 25 -0.40 -18.44 -7.05
N LEU A 26 -1.33 -17.55 -6.68
CA LEU A 26 -2.52 -17.26 -7.47
C LEU A 26 -2.18 -16.69 -8.85
N LEU A 27 -1.19 -15.80 -8.96
CA LEU A 27 -0.78 -15.22 -10.24
C LEU A 27 -0.09 -16.23 -11.19
N ARG A 28 0.37 -17.38 -10.68
CA ARG A 28 0.86 -18.49 -11.51
C ARG A 28 -0.28 -19.36 -12.04
N LEU A 29 -1.39 -19.43 -11.29
CA LEU A 29 -2.55 -20.26 -11.62
C LEU A 29 -3.60 -19.50 -12.43
N LEU A 30 -3.73 -18.19 -12.18
CA LEU A 30 -4.76 -17.32 -12.73
C LEU A 30 -4.10 -16.15 -13.45
N ARG A 31 -4.69 -15.73 -14.57
CA ARG A 31 -4.31 -14.49 -15.24
C ARG A 31 -4.89 -13.31 -14.45
N SER A 32 -4.13 -12.22 -14.37
CA SER A 32 -4.63 -10.98 -13.78
C SER A 32 -5.91 -10.52 -14.47
N CYS A 33 -6.92 -10.13 -13.70
CA CYS A 33 -8.21 -9.65 -14.23
C CYS A 33 -8.19 -8.19 -14.71
N TYR A 34 -7.01 -7.54 -14.74
CA TYR A 34 -6.85 -6.16 -15.21
C TYR A 34 -5.75 -6.04 -16.29
N GLY A 35 -5.73 -4.90 -16.99
CA GLY A 35 -4.74 -4.61 -18.03
C GLY A 35 -4.84 -5.55 -19.23
N ARG A 36 -3.69 -5.97 -19.77
CA ARG A 36 -3.60 -6.80 -20.99
C ARG A 36 -4.26 -8.18 -20.89
N TYR A 37 -4.59 -8.61 -19.67
CA TYR A 37 -5.15 -9.92 -19.36
C TYR A 37 -6.64 -9.86 -19.00
N ALA A 38 -7.24 -8.67 -19.02
CA ALA A 38 -8.66 -8.48 -18.72
C ALA A 38 -9.53 -9.18 -19.78
N SER A 39 -10.43 -10.06 -19.33
CA SER A 39 -11.43 -10.69 -20.20
C SER A 39 -12.60 -9.72 -20.44
N PRO A 40 -13.17 -9.67 -21.67
CA PRO A 40 -14.36 -8.87 -21.97
C PRO A 40 -15.58 -9.20 -21.11
N GLY A 41 -15.63 -10.38 -20.49
CA GLY A 41 -16.78 -10.88 -19.73
C GLY A 41 -16.91 -10.41 -18.28
N SER A 42 -16.03 -9.53 -17.78
CA SER A 42 -16.19 -9.01 -16.42
C SER A 42 -17.36 -8.02 -16.34
N ALA A 43 -18.39 -8.40 -15.59
CA ALA A 43 -19.68 -7.71 -15.52
C ALA A 43 -19.63 -6.35 -14.78
N PHE A 44 -18.59 -6.09 -13.99
CA PHE A 44 -18.45 -4.85 -13.23
C PHE A 44 -17.11 -4.18 -13.52
N ARG A 45 -17.13 -3.17 -14.41
CA ARG A 45 -15.97 -2.38 -14.77
C ARG A 45 -16.14 -0.95 -14.29
N VAL A 46 -15.13 -0.47 -13.59
CA VAL A 46 -14.99 0.94 -13.19
C VAL A 46 -14.00 1.65 -14.11
N PRO A 47 -14.08 2.99 -14.25
CA PRO A 47 -13.08 3.74 -15.01
C PRO A 47 -11.67 3.48 -14.44
N ALA A 48 -10.75 3.00 -15.29
CA ALA A 48 -9.44 2.54 -14.85
C ALA A 48 -8.66 3.61 -14.07
N ARG A 49 -8.71 4.87 -14.51
CA ARG A 49 -8.04 5.99 -13.82
C ARG A 49 -8.58 6.21 -12.41
N ALA A 50 -9.90 6.13 -12.24
CA ALA A 50 -10.53 6.29 -10.93
C ALA A 50 -10.20 5.11 -10.01
N ALA A 51 -10.19 3.88 -10.55
CA ALA A 51 -9.81 2.69 -9.80
C ALA A 51 -8.36 2.77 -9.28
N TRP A 52 -7.42 3.11 -10.16
CA TRP A 52 -6.01 3.29 -9.78
C TRP A 52 -5.83 4.42 -8.77
N ALA A 53 -6.41 5.60 -9.03
CA ALA A 53 -6.30 6.73 -8.11
C ALA A 53 -6.85 6.38 -6.71
N LEU A 54 -8.03 5.77 -6.63
CA LEU A 54 -8.65 5.41 -5.36
C LEU A 54 -7.89 4.29 -4.64
N GLN A 55 -7.33 3.33 -5.40
CA GLN A 55 -6.55 2.23 -4.84
C GLN A 55 -5.21 2.70 -4.26
N GLU A 56 -4.53 3.63 -4.92
CA GLU A 56 -3.17 4.07 -4.52
C GLU A 56 -3.20 5.25 -3.52
N LEU A 57 -4.28 6.06 -3.50
CA LEU A 57 -4.44 7.22 -2.61
C LEU A 57 -4.19 6.93 -1.12
N PRO A 58 -4.64 5.81 -0.52
CA PRO A 58 -4.38 5.53 0.90
C PRO A 58 -2.89 5.47 1.24
N SER A 59 -2.06 4.97 0.33
CA SER A 59 -0.62 4.90 0.51
C SER A 59 0.02 6.29 0.54
N LEU A 60 -0.59 7.31 -0.06
CA LEU A 60 -0.12 8.70 0.06
C LEU A 60 -0.74 9.41 1.27
N ALA A 61 -2.05 9.29 1.44
CA ALA A 61 -2.82 10.06 2.41
C ALA A 61 -2.57 9.62 3.86
N VAL A 62 -2.49 8.32 4.12
CA VAL A 62 -2.33 7.80 5.50
C VAL A 62 -1.00 8.23 6.13
N PRO A 63 0.17 8.11 5.47
CA PRO A 63 1.43 8.58 6.06
C PRO A 63 1.45 10.09 6.31
N LEU A 64 0.89 10.89 5.39
CA LEU A 64 0.77 12.35 5.57
C LEU A 64 -0.10 12.68 6.78
N TRP A 65 -1.26 12.04 6.89
CA TRP A 65 -2.15 12.22 8.02
C TRP A 65 -1.46 11.85 9.35
N VAL A 66 -0.81 10.69 9.43
CA VAL A 66 -0.06 10.25 10.62
C VAL A 66 1.03 11.26 11.01
N CYS A 67 1.73 11.85 10.04
CA CYS A 67 2.72 12.90 10.31
C CYS A 67 2.12 14.17 10.92
N THR A 68 0.86 14.50 10.61
CA THR A 68 0.19 15.69 11.14
C THR A 68 -0.42 15.48 12.52
N VAL A 69 -0.85 14.26 12.86
CA VAL A 69 -1.59 13.97 14.11
C VAL A 69 -0.74 13.35 15.21
N THR A 70 0.51 12.97 14.94
CA THR A 70 1.40 12.32 15.91
C THR A 70 2.69 13.11 16.14
N ALA A 71 3.17 13.13 17.39
CA ALA A 71 4.53 13.56 17.70
C ALA A 71 5.51 12.49 17.19
N ALA A 72 5.85 12.56 15.90
CA ALA A 72 6.65 11.56 15.22
C ALA A 72 8.14 11.65 15.60
N GLU A 73 8.48 11.32 16.85
CA GLU A 73 9.84 11.42 17.41
C GLU A 73 10.90 10.70 16.56
N ARG A 74 10.51 9.58 15.94
CA ARG A 74 11.37 8.82 15.02
C ARG A 74 11.72 9.59 13.75
N LEU A 75 10.90 10.53 13.29
CA LEU A 75 11.19 11.38 12.12
C LEU A 75 12.24 12.46 12.43
N ARG A 76 12.65 12.67 13.68
CA ARG A 76 13.78 13.57 13.97
C ARG A 76 15.07 13.07 13.32
N ARG A 77 15.20 11.74 13.15
CA ARG A 77 16.34 11.09 12.49
C ARG A 77 16.27 11.30 10.97
N ALA A 78 17.34 11.82 10.37
CA ALA A 78 17.43 12.09 8.93
C ALA A 78 17.13 10.86 8.04
N PRO A 79 17.63 9.64 8.34
CA PRO A 79 17.33 8.47 7.51
C PRO A 79 15.82 8.18 7.38
N ASN A 80 15.07 8.32 8.49
CA ASN A 80 13.64 8.06 8.49
C ASN A 80 12.87 9.09 7.65
N ARG A 81 13.32 10.34 7.63
CA ARG A 81 12.76 11.39 6.75
C ARG A 81 13.02 11.11 5.28
N ILE A 82 14.24 10.68 4.95
CA ILE A 82 14.59 10.34 3.57
C ILE A 82 13.74 9.17 3.08
N LEU A 83 13.63 8.09 3.86
CA LEU A 83 12.82 6.93 3.50
C LEU A 83 11.34 7.30 3.33
N LEU A 84 10.78 8.12 4.23
CA LEU A 84 9.42 8.60 4.11
C LEU A 84 9.24 9.50 2.87
N ALA A 85 10.18 10.41 2.60
CA ALA A 85 10.11 11.28 1.42
C ALA A 85 10.15 10.47 0.12
N MET A 86 11.04 9.47 0.02
CA MET A 86 11.09 8.56 -1.13
C MET A 86 9.76 7.84 -1.34
N PHE A 87 9.14 7.36 -0.25
CA PHE A 87 7.84 6.71 -0.30
C PHE A 87 6.72 7.66 -0.76
N LEU A 88 6.68 8.88 -0.22
CA LEU A 88 5.68 9.89 -0.61
C LEU A 88 5.84 10.33 -2.07
N VAL A 89 7.08 10.59 -2.51
CA VAL A 89 7.36 10.93 -3.92
C VAL A 89 6.94 9.79 -4.84
N HIS A 90 7.20 8.55 -4.47
CA HIS A 90 6.76 7.38 -5.24
C HIS A 90 5.23 7.37 -5.41
N TYR A 91 4.48 7.49 -4.32
CA TYR A 91 3.01 7.43 -4.36
C TYR A 91 2.33 8.70 -4.90
N ALA A 92 3.05 9.82 -4.97
CA ALA A 92 2.56 11.02 -5.66
C ALA A 92 2.64 10.88 -7.19
N GLN A 93 3.58 10.09 -7.71
CA GLN A 93 3.76 9.85 -9.15
C GLN A 93 3.07 8.56 -9.66
N ARG A 94 2.81 7.61 -8.75
CA ARG A 94 2.30 6.26 -9.02
C ARG A 94 1.04 6.23 -9.91
#